data_AF-A0A174B8P3-F1
#
_entry.id   AF-A0A174B8P3-F1
#
_cell.length_a   1.000
_cell.length_b   1.000
_cell.length_c   1.000
_cell.angle_alpha   90.00
_cell.angle_beta   90.00
_cell.angle_gamma   90.00
#
_symmetry.space_group_name_H-M   'P 1'
#
loop_
_entity.id
_entity.type
_entity.pdbx_description
1 polymer ?
#
loop_
_entity_poly.entity_id
_entity_poly.type
_entity_poly.pdbx_seq_one_letter_code
_entity_poly.pdbx_strand_id
1 'polypeptide(L)'
;MFEKIMNYIKEFLEDTPKDIYEFSIILEDALVDDYDEMHNEQPRATEILADETPDICASAEPGMKPDEIEDFKRKLKIEYDKAMKAVV
;
A
#
# COMPACT_ATOMS: atom_id res chain seq x y z
N MET A 1 2.52 -6.29 -13.02
CA MET A 1 1.77 -5.43 -12.09
C MET A 1 2.54 -4.92 -10.87
N PHE A 2 3.36 -5.74 -10.21
CA PHE A 2 3.95 -5.44 -8.89
C PHE A 2 4.70 -4.10 -8.86
N GLU A 3 5.55 -3.84 -9.85
CA GLU A 3 6.31 -2.57 -9.95
C GLU A 3 5.37 -1.35 -10.01
N LYS A 4 4.24 -1.47 -10.72
CA LYS A 4 3.26 -0.39 -10.83
C LYS A 4 2.64 -0.07 -9.47
N ILE A 5 2.27 -1.09 -8.70
CA ILE A 5 1.71 -0.91 -7.34
C ILE A 5 2.77 -0.36 -6.37
N MET A 6 4.01 -0.85 -6.45
CA MET A 6 5.09 -0.31 -5.62
C MET A 6 5.40 1.16 -5.94
N ASN A 7 5.35 1.55 -7.22
CA ASN A 7 5.50 2.95 -7.60
C ASN A 7 4.31 3.80 -7.13
N TYR A 8 3.08 3.28 -7.20
CA TYR A 8 1.89 3.95 -6.67
C TYR A 8 1.99 4.22 -5.16
N ILE A 9 2.41 3.22 -4.37
CA ILE A 9 2.67 3.40 -2.94
C ILE A 9 3.80 4.41 -2.70
N LYS A 10 4.88 4.31 -3.47
CA LYS A 10 6.03 5.23 -3.34
C LYS A 10 5.63 6.68 -3.57
N GLU A 11 4.87 6.96 -4.63
CA GLU A 11 4.36 8.30 -4.93
C GLU A 11 3.53 8.85 -3.77
N PHE A 12 2.62 8.05 -3.20
CA PHE A 12 1.88 8.43 -2.01
C PHE A 12 2.77 8.72 -0.79
N LEU A 13 3.81 7.92 -0.57
CA LEU A 13 4.75 8.13 0.54
C LEU A 13 5.60 9.41 0.36
N GLU A 14 5.92 9.78 -0.87
CA GLU A 14 6.71 10.98 -1.21
C GLU A 14 5.86 12.26 -1.23
N ASP A 15 4.64 12.19 -1.76
CA ASP A 15 3.71 13.32 -1.90
C ASP A 15 2.30 12.93 -1.40
N THR A 16 2.17 12.84 -0.08
CA THR A 16 0.93 12.37 0.57
C THR A 16 -0.20 13.41 0.42
N PRO A 17 -1.34 13.04 -0.20
CA PRO A 17 -2.47 13.95 -0.35
C PRO A 17 -3.17 14.22 0.98
N LYS A 18 -3.97 15.30 1.01
CA LYS A 18 -4.79 15.65 2.18
C LYS A 18 -5.98 14.72 2.41
N ASP A 19 -6.43 14.06 1.35
CA ASP A 19 -7.45 13.03 1.39
C ASP A 19 -6.83 11.76 0.83
N ILE A 20 -6.86 10.69 1.63
CA ILE A 20 -6.20 9.42 1.32
C ILE A 20 -7.21 8.30 1.03
N TYR A 21 -8.51 8.60 1.11
CA TYR A 21 -9.56 7.58 1.02
C TYR A 21 -9.63 6.91 -0.36
N GLU A 22 -9.49 7.68 -1.44
CA GLU A 22 -9.42 7.10 -2.80
C GLU A 22 -8.16 6.26 -2.98
N PHE A 23 -7.02 6.70 -2.42
CA PHE A 23 -5.77 5.96 -2.46
C PHE A 23 -5.89 4.59 -1.76
N SER A 24 -6.50 4.56 -0.58
CA SER A 24 -6.63 3.32 0.19
C SER A 24 -7.51 2.29 -0.52
N ILE A 25 -8.63 2.72 -1.12
CA ILE A 25 -9.50 1.83 -1.90
C ILE A 25 -8.75 1.25 -3.10
N ILE A 26 -8.08 2.10 -3.88
CA ILE A 26 -7.36 1.65 -5.08
C ILE A 26 -6.26 0.64 -4.73
N LEU A 27 -5.53 0.89 -3.63
CA LEU A 27 -4.48 -0.01 -3.19
C LEU A 27 -5.07 -1.33 -2.67
N GLU A 28 -6.13 -1.30 -1.87
CA GLU A 28 -6.80 -2.50 -1.37
C GLU A 28 -7.36 -3.37 -2.51
N ASP A 29 -8.06 -2.74 -3.47
CA ASP A 29 -8.60 -3.43 -4.65
C ASP A 29 -7.48 -4.10 -5.46
N ALA A 30 -6.37 -3.39 -5.70
CA ALA A 30 -5.23 -3.96 -6.44
C ALA A 30 -4.59 -5.17 -5.74
N LEU A 31 -4.56 -5.18 -4.40
CA LEU A 31 -4.03 -6.32 -3.64
C LEU A 31 -4.92 -7.57 -3.72
N VAL A 32 -6.15 -7.46 -4.23
CA VAL A 32 -7.07 -8.58 -4.46
C VAL A 32 -7.16 -8.89 -5.95
N ASP A 33 -7.51 -7.89 -6.76
CA ASP A 33 -7.78 -8.06 -8.19
C ASP A 33 -6.53 -8.46 -8.99
N ASP A 34 -5.38 -7.88 -8.63
CA ASP A 34 -4.11 -8.13 -9.32
C ASP A 34 -3.17 -9.08 -8.56
N TYR A 35 -3.64 -9.70 -7.47
CA TYR A 35 -2.80 -10.52 -6.58
C TYR A 35 -2.01 -11.59 -7.34
N ASP A 36 -2.67 -12.37 -8.19
CA ASP A 36 -2.04 -13.47 -8.92
C ASP A 36 -0.95 -12.95 -9.89
N GLU A 37 -1.16 -11.81 -10.54
CA GLU A 37 -0.15 -11.21 -11.42
C GLU A 37 1.05 -10.71 -10.61
N MET A 38 0.81 -10.00 -9.51
CA MET A 38 1.85 -9.51 -8.61
C MET A 38 2.64 -10.66 -7.97
N HIS A 39 1.97 -11.73 -7.55
CA HIS A 39 2.59 -12.90 -6.94
C HIS A 39 3.46 -13.65 -7.95
N ASN A 40 3.02 -13.81 -9.19
CA ASN A 40 3.84 -14.42 -10.24
C ASN A 40 5.12 -13.63 -10.55
N GLU A 41 5.10 -12.31 -10.40
CA GLU A 41 6.27 -11.45 -10.62
C GLU A 41 7.22 -11.41 -9.43
N GLN A 42 6.68 -11.21 -8.22
CA GLN A 42 7.43 -11.06 -6.97
C GLN A 42 6.71 -11.78 -5.82
N PRO A 43 6.82 -13.12 -5.70
CA PRO A 43 5.98 -13.90 -4.80
C PRO A 43 6.07 -13.45 -3.35
N ARG A 44 7.30 -13.37 -2.83
CA ARG A 44 7.53 -13.07 -1.41
C ARG A 44 7.19 -11.62 -1.07
N ALA A 45 7.46 -10.69 -1.97
CA ALA A 45 7.15 -9.29 -1.74
C ALA A 45 5.64 -9.03 -1.79
N THR A 46 4.91 -9.70 -2.68
CA THR A 46 3.45 -9.65 -2.75
C THR A 46 2.80 -10.23 -1.50
N GLU A 47 3.26 -11.39 -1.01
CA GLU A 47 2.76 -11.98 0.25
C GLU A 47 2.93 -11.02 1.44
N ILE A 48 4.09 -10.37 1.54
CA ILE A 48 4.37 -9.39 2.60
C ILE A 48 3.43 -8.18 2.47
N LEU A 49 3.26 -7.68 1.24
CA LEU A 49 2.43 -6.52 1.01
C LEU A 49 0.95 -6.83 1.31
N ALA A 50 0.45 -8.02 0.96
CA ALA A 50 -0.94 -8.41 1.17
C ALA A 50 -1.28 -8.83 2.62
N ASP A 51 -0.31 -8.85 3.54
CA ASP A 51 -0.51 -9.26 4.94
C ASP A 51 -1.25 -8.17 5.74
N GLU A 52 -0.58 -7.05 6.02
CA GLU A 52 -1.11 -5.98 6.88
C GLU A 52 -1.63 -4.76 6.09
N THR A 53 -1.26 -4.62 4.81
CA THR A 53 -1.66 -3.45 4.00
C THR A 53 -3.18 -3.31 3.85
N PRO A 54 -3.97 -4.38 3.64
CA PRO A 54 -5.43 -4.26 3.59
C PRO A 54 -6.03 -3.67 4.87
N ASP A 55 -5.57 -4.11 6.05
CA ASP A 55 -6.04 -3.58 7.34
C ASP A 55 -5.63 -2.11 7.54
N ILE A 56 -4.46 -1.72 7.03
CA ILE A 56 -4.04 -0.32 7.00
C ILE A 56 -4.97 0.49 6.09
N CYS A 57 -5.25 0.01 4.88
CA CYS A 57 -6.19 0.65 3.94
C CYS A 57 -7.58 0.82 4.53
N ALA A 58 -8.11 -0.19 5.23
CA ALA A 58 -9.41 -0.16 5.89
C ALA A 58 -9.52 0.88 7.03
N SER A 59 -8.39 1.41 7.52
CA SER A 59 -8.39 2.49 8.51
C SER A 59 -8.59 3.88 7.92
N ALA A 60 -8.50 4.02 6.60
CA ALA A 60 -8.67 5.29 5.92
C ALA A 60 -10.15 5.64 5.76
N GLU A 61 -10.52 6.87 6.15
CA GLU A 61 -11.89 7.37 6.12
C GLU A 61 -11.93 8.79 5.52
N PRO A 62 -13.04 9.21 4.89
CA PRO A 62 -13.18 10.58 4.41
C PRO A 62 -13.01 11.62 5.55
N GLY A 63 -12.11 12.59 5.34
CA GLY A 63 -11.92 13.70 6.28
C GLY A 63 -11.03 13.41 7.49
N MET A 64 -10.17 12.39 7.42
CA MET A 64 -9.12 12.15 8.42
C MET A 64 -8.30 13.40 8.74
N LYS A 65 -7.89 13.50 10.00
CA LYS A 65 -7.00 14.56 10.47
C LYS A 65 -5.56 14.29 10.02
N PRO A 66 -4.72 15.35 9.93
CA PRO A 66 -3.32 15.18 9.56
C PRO A 66 -2.56 14.14 10.39
N ASP A 67 -2.78 14.08 11.70
CA ASP A 67 -2.09 13.12 12.58
C ASP A 67 -2.52 11.66 12.32
N GLU A 68 -3.76 11.44 11.87
CA GLU A 68 -4.27 10.12 11.50
C GLU A 68 -3.69 9.68 10.14
N ILE A 69 -3.58 10.62 9.19
CA ILE A 69 -2.92 10.39 7.90
C ILE A 69 -1.44 10.06 8.09
N GLU A 70 -0.73 10.73 9.01
CA GLU A 70 0.66 10.43 9.32
C GLU A 70 0.84 9.04 9.98
N ASP A 71 -0.11 8.59 10.80
CA ASP A 71 -0.10 7.23 11.34
C ASP A 71 -0.30 6.18 10.24
N PHE A 72 -1.27 6.39 9.35
CA PHE A 72 -1.49 5.57 8.16
C PHE A 72 -0.22 5.47 7.31
N LYS A 73 0.37 6.63 6.98
CA LYS A 73 1.58 6.74 6.16
C LYS A 73 2.75 5.97 6.78
N ARG A 74 2.95 6.09 8.11
CA ARG A 74 4.01 5.37 8.82
C ARG A 74 3.81 3.85 8.75
N LYS A 75 2.59 3.37 8.97
CA LYS A 75 2.28 1.93 8.90
C LYS A 75 2.50 1.39 7.48
N LEU A 76 1.96 2.08 6.47
CA LEU A 76 2.15 1.70 5.07
C LEU A 76 3.63 1.67 4.68
N LYS A 77 4.42 2.66 5.14
CA LYS A 77 5.86 2.70 4.87
C LYS A 77 6.59 1.46 5.41
N ILE A 78 6.19 0.95 6.57
CA ILE A 78 6.81 -0.25 7.16
C ILE A 78 6.58 -1.46 6.25
N GLU A 79 5.36 -1.67 5.78
CA GLU A 79 5.03 -2.78 4.87
C GLU A 79 5.70 -2.62 3.51
N TYR A 80 5.70 -1.41 2.96
CA TYR A 80 6.43 -1.08 1.73
C TYR A 80 7.92 -1.42 1.84
N ASP A 81 8.60 -1.00 2.92
CA ASP A 81 10.02 -1.26 3.13
C ASP A 81 10.32 -2.76 3.33
N LYS A 82 9.40 -3.52 3.96
CA LYS A 82 9.53 -4.98 4.08
C LYS A 82 9.40 -5.65 2.72
N ALA A 83 8.41 -5.26 1.91
CA ALA A 83 8.20 -5.80 0.57
C ALA A 83 9.40 -5.50 -0.34
N MET A 84 9.92 -4.27 -0.34
CA MET A 84 11.10 -3.87 -1.11
C MET A 84 12.35 -4.70 -0.80
N LYS A 85 12.53 -5.15 0.45
CA LYS A 85 13.66 -6.01 0.84
C LYS A 85 13.52 -7.45 0.34
N ALA A 86 12.34 -7.85 -0.08
CA ALA A 86 12.03 -9.20 -0.55
C ALA A 86 11.93 -9.32 -2.08
N VAL A 87 12.11 -8.21 -2.80
CA VAL A 87 12.17 -8.18 -4.27
C VAL A 87 13.40 -8.94 -4.76
N VAL A 88 13.23 -9.78 -5.78
CA VAL A 88 14.29 -10.60 -6.41
C VAL A 88 14.44 -10.34 -7.90
#